data_AF-A0A2E0CU18-F1
#
_entry.id   AF-A0A2E0CU18-F1
#
_cell.length_a   1.000
_cell.length_b   1.000
_cell.length_c   1.000
_cell.angle_alpha   90.00
_cell.angle_beta   90.00
_cell.angle_gamma   90.00
#
_symmetry.space_group_name_H-M   'P 1'
#
loop_
_entity.id
_entity.type
_entity.pdbx_description
1 polymer ?
#
loop_
_entity_poly.entity_id
_entity_poly.type
_entity_poly.pdbx_seq_one_letter_code
_entity_poly.pdbx_strand_id
1 'polypeptide(L)'
;MKKNKKIHSNLDIEKAKSSLDKIYQIFKDISFNADEINKSRCPYKNSKSRCTAKFDCKNQYYVKNESLAVCTGSDKLDYRNAWEI
;
A
#
# COMPACT_ATOMS: atom_id res chain seq x y z
N MET A 1 -36.56 -9.74 -1.17
CA MET A 1 -36.88 -9.27 0.20
C MET A 1 -35.65 -8.56 0.76
N LYS A 2 -35.67 -7.23 0.88
CA LYS A 2 -34.56 -6.46 1.47
C LYS A 2 -34.57 -6.71 2.99
N LYS A 3 -33.50 -7.29 3.53
CA LYS A 3 -33.37 -7.52 4.98
C LYS A 3 -33.39 -6.17 5.69
N ASN A 4 -34.37 -5.96 6.57
CA ASN A 4 -34.45 -4.78 7.44
C ASN A 4 -33.18 -4.73 8.30
N LYS A 5 -32.32 -3.74 8.02
CA LYS A 5 -31.14 -3.44 8.81
C LYS A 5 -31.64 -2.93 10.16
N LYS A 6 -31.51 -3.76 11.21
CA LYS A 6 -31.79 -3.33 12.60
C LYS A 6 -30.93 -2.09 12.87
N ILE A 7 -31.57 -0.94 13.03
CA ILE A 7 -30.90 0.28 13.46
C ILE A 7 -30.53 0.04 14.93
N HIS A 8 -29.22 -0.05 15.21
CA HIS A 8 -28.74 -0.14 16.58
C HIS A 8 -29.16 1.13 17.32
N SER A 9 -30.03 0.98 18.31
CA SER A 9 -30.74 2.08 18.99
C SER A 9 -29.89 2.82 20.03
N ASN A 10 -28.57 2.88 19.86
CA ASN A 10 -27.63 3.65 20.69
C ASN A 10 -26.32 3.94 19.94
N LEU A 11 -26.42 4.40 18.70
CA LEU A 11 -25.25 4.85 17.94
C LEU A 11 -24.90 6.29 18.36
N ASP A 12 -23.79 6.45 19.04
CA ASP A 12 -23.18 7.77 19.26
C ASP A 12 -22.61 8.26 17.92
N ILE A 13 -23.36 9.17 17.28
CA ILE A 13 -23.07 9.70 15.95
C ILE A 13 -21.74 10.47 15.95
N GLU A 14 -21.45 11.24 17.00
CA GLU A 14 -20.24 12.05 17.06
C GLU A 14 -19.00 11.16 17.25
N LYS A 15 -19.11 10.13 18.10
CA LYS A 15 -18.04 9.12 18.23
C LYS A 15 -17.81 8.36 16.93
N ALA A 16 -18.88 8.01 16.20
CA ALA A 16 -18.78 7.34 14.91
C ALA A 16 -18.10 8.22 13.86
N LYS A 17 -18.47 9.50 13.76
CA LYS A 17 -17.81 10.49 12.88
C LYS A 17 -16.33 10.63 13.21
N SER A 18 -15.99 10.82 14.49
CA SER A 18 -14.60 10.94 14.93
C SER A 18 -13.77 9.70 14.59
N SER A 19 -14.36 8.50 14.71
CA SER A 19 -13.71 7.25 14.32
C SER A 19 -13.46 7.18 12.80
N LEU A 20 -14.45 7.60 12.00
CA LEU A 20 -14.31 7.66 10.54
C LEU A 20 -13.26 8.68 10.11
N ASP A 21 -13.23 9.86 10.73
CA ASP A 21 -12.22 10.89 10.46
C ASP A 21 -10.82 10.37 10.78
N LYS A 22 -10.65 9.67 11.91
CA LYS A 22 -9.37 9.05 12.28
C LYS A 22 -8.92 8.02 11.25
N ILE A 23 -9.83 7.15 10.81
CA ILE A 23 -9.55 6.17 9.74
C ILE A 23 -9.17 6.90 8.45
N TYR A 24 -9.93 7.92 8.06
CA TYR A 24 -9.66 8.71 6.86
C TYR A 24 -8.25 9.31 6.88
N GLN A 25 -7.82 9.92 8.00
CA GLN A 25 -6.45 10.46 8.10
C GLN A 25 -5.38 9.37 7.97
N ILE A 26 -5.55 8.22 8.62
CA ILE A 26 -4.62 7.10 8.51
C ILE A 26 -4.48 6.64 7.04
N PHE A 27 -5.61 6.42 6.36
CA PHE A 27 -5.58 5.98 4.96
C PHE A 27 -5.03 7.05 4.01
N LYS A 28 -5.32 8.33 4.29
CA LYS A 28 -4.76 9.45 3.53
C LYS A 28 -3.22 9.48 3.65
N ASP A 29 -2.69 9.35 4.86
CA ASP A 29 -1.25 9.37 5.10
C ASP A 29 -0.56 8.15 4.49
N ILE A 30 -1.18 6.96 4.57
CA ILE A 30 -0.69 5.75 3.90
C ILE A 30 -0.62 5.96 2.39
N SER A 31 -1.68 6.50 1.77
CA SER A 31 -1.74 6.74 0.34
C SER A 31 -0.67 7.73 -0.11
N PHE A 32 -0.53 8.86 0.60
CA PHE A 32 0.47 9.87 0.30
C PHE A 32 1.89 9.31 0.38
N ASN A 33 2.21 8.60 1.46
CA ASN A 33 3.54 8.02 1.64
C ASN A 33 3.86 6.95 0.59
N ALA A 34 2.88 6.13 0.21
CA ALA A 34 3.04 5.15 -0.85
C ALA A 34 3.36 5.82 -2.20
N ASP A 35 2.66 6.90 -2.55
CA ASP A 35 2.90 7.65 -3.77
C ASP A 35 4.32 8.26 -3.79
N GLU A 36 4.76 8.90 -2.70
CA GLU A 36 6.11 9.47 -2.61
C GLU A 36 7.20 8.40 -2.74
N ILE A 37 7.07 7.26 -2.06
CA ILE A 37 8.05 6.17 -2.12
C ILE A 37 8.09 5.55 -3.52
N ASN A 38 6.94 5.38 -4.17
CA ASN A 38 6.82 4.77 -5.49
C ASN A 38 7.41 5.62 -6.63
N LYS A 39 7.67 6.92 -6.41
CA LYS A 39 8.44 7.75 -7.35
C LYS A 39 9.88 7.27 -7.51
N SER A 40 10.45 6.64 -6.48
CA SER A 40 11.87 6.23 -6.44
C SER A 40 12.07 4.72 -6.45
N ARG A 41 11.11 3.95 -5.95
CA ARG A 41 11.16 2.47 -5.94
C ARG A 41 10.39 1.92 -7.13
N CYS A 42 10.91 0.86 -7.75
CA CYS A 42 10.20 0.16 -8.81
C CYS A 42 8.93 -0.47 -8.25
N PRO A 43 7.72 0.00 -8.63
CA PRO A 43 6.49 -0.44 -7.99
C PRO A 43 6.07 -1.85 -8.44
N TYR A 44 6.61 -2.32 -9.56
CA TYR A 44 6.11 -3.52 -10.23
C TYR A 44 7.23 -4.49 -10.60
N LYS A 45 7.05 -5.75 -10.20
CA LYS A 45 7.80 -6.90 -10.70
C LYS A 45 6.85 -7.94 -11.28
N ASN A 46 7.28 -8.65 -12.33
CA ASN A 46 6.53 -9.79 -12.86
C ASN A 46 6.78 -11.07 -12.05
N SER A 47 6.14 -12.18 -12.44
CA SER A 47 6.28 -13.49 -11.78
C SER A 47 7.71 -14.07 -11.82
N LYS A 48 8.60 -13.52 -12.66
CA LYS A 48 10.02 -13.88 -12.75
C LYS A 48 10.92 -12.89 -12.00
N SER A 49 10.35 -12.08 -11.10
CA SER A 49 11.04 -11.03 -10.35
C SER A 49 11.77 -9.99 -11.21
N ARG A 50 11.25 -9.72 -12.41
CA ARG A 50 11.78 -8.67 -13.30
C ARG A 50 11.01 -7.38 -13.15
N CYS A 51 11.71 -6.25 -13.09
CA CYS A 51 11.10 -4.93 -13.09
C CYS A 51 10.30 -4.73 -14.38
N THR A 52 9.07 -4.24 -14.24
CA THR A 52 8.21 -3.89 -15.38
C THR A 52 7.98 -2.37 -15.50
N ALA A 53 8.56 -1.59 -14.58
CA ALA A 53 8.55 -0.14 -14.67
C ALA A 53 9.23 0.32 -15.97
N LYS A 54 8.59 1.26 -16.68
CA LYS A 54 9.13 1.89 -17.90
C LYS A 54 10.04 3.09 -17.63
N PHE A 55 10.20 3.46 -16.36
CA PHE A 55 11.05 4.54 -15.87
C PHE A 55 12.17 3.95 -15.01
N ASP A 56 13.27 4.70 -14.88
CA ASP A 56 14.39 4.29 -14.03
C ASP A 56 14.02 4.39 -12.55
N CYS A 57 14.39 3.37 -11.77
CA CYS A 57 14.07 3.30 -10.35
C CYS A 57 15.12 2.53 -9.56
N LYS A 58 15.22 2.82 -8.25
CA LYS A 58 16.29 2.37 -7.36
C LYS A 58 16.49 0.85 -7.30
N ASN A 59 15.44 0.06 -7.54
CA ASN A 59 15.51 -1.40 -7.42
C ASN A 59 15.83 -2.11 -8.75
N GLN A 60 16.02 -1.39 -9.85
CA GLN A 60 16.41 -1.99 -11.14
C GLN A 60 17.91 -2.34 -11.13
N TYR A 61 18.20 -3.61 -11.35
CA TYR A 61 19.57 -4.08 -11.59
C TYR A 61 19.67 -4.74 -12.97
N TYR A 62 20.47 -4.15 -13.85
CA TYR A 62 20.64 -4.62 -15.21
C TYR A 62 21.68 -5.75 -15.28
N VAL A 63 21.27 -6.89 -15.82
CA VAL A 63 22.14 -8.07 -16.02
C VAL A 63 22.35 -8.26 -17.51
N LYS A 64 23.56 -8.67 -17.91
CA LYS A 64 23.90 -8.93 -19.31
C LYS A 64 23.02 -10.07 -19.86
N ASN A 65 22.58 -9.94 -21.11
CA ASN A 65 21.74 -10.91 -21.83
C ASN A 65 20.31 -11.08 -21.30
N GLU A 66 19.81 -10.14 -20.49
CA GLU A 66 18.43 -10.13 -20.01
C GLU A 66 17.66 -8.96 -20.64
N SER A 67 16.42 -9.20 -21.06
CA SER A 67 15.57 -8.16 -21.67
C SER A 67 14.95 -7.21 -20.64
N LEU A 68 14.89 -7.62 -19.37
CA LEU A 68 14.36 -6.83 -18.28
C LEU A 68 15.31 -6.86 -17.08
N ALA A 69 15.47 -5.71 -16.42
CA ALA A 69 16.21 -5.60 -15.18
C ALA A 69 15.62 -6.51 -14.08
N VAL A 70 16.50 -7.03 -13.22
CA VAL A 70 16.12 -7.73 -12.00
C VAL A 70 15.59 -6.71 -10.99
N CYS A 71 14.46 -7.00 -10.35
CA CYS A 71 13.95 -6.19 -9.25
C CYS A 71 14.60 -6.64 -7.94
N THR A 72 15.50 -5.82 -7.39
CA THR A 72 16.25 -6.11 -6.16
C THR A 72 15.55 -5.65 -4.88
N GLY A 73 14.28 -5.26 -4.97
CA GLY A 73 13.48 -4.90 -3.80
C GLY A 73 13.34 -6.07 -2.84
N SER A 74 13.42 -5.80 -1.53
CA SER A 74 13.19 -6.82 -0.50
C SER A 74 11.77 -7.35 -0.58
N ASP A 75 11.63 -8.67 -0.74
CA ASP A 75 10.37 -9.39 -0.58
C ASP A 75 10.01 -9.66 0.88
N LYS A 76 10.94 -9.37 1.79
CA LYS A 76 10.75 -9.47 3.24
C LYS A 76 10.22 -8.13 3.75
N LEU A 77 8.93 -7.90 3.55
CA LEU A 77 8.23 -6.78 4.15
C LEU A 77 7.74 -7.24 5.53
N ASP A 78 8.40 -6.78 6.58
CA ASP A 78 7.98 -7.02 7.96
C ASP A 78 7.22 -5.79 8.48
N TYR A 79 5.90 -5.90 8.48
CA TYR A 79 5.02 -4.83 8.93
C TYR A 79 4.75 -4.88 10.44
N ARG A 80 5.27 -5.85 11.20
CA ARG A 80 4.94 -6.01 12.63
C ARG A 80 5.27 -4.77 13.45
N ASN A 81 6.42 -4.15 13.19
CA ASN A 81 6.85 -2.90 13.82
C ASN A 81 5.90 -1.72 13.58
N ALA A 82 5.01 -1.78 12.58
CA ALA A 82 4.00 -0.75 12.33
C ALA A 82 2.73 -0.92 13.19
N TRP A 83 2.54 -2.10 13.80
CA TRP A 83 1.34 -2.47 14.57
C TRP A 83 1.64 -2.76 16.05
N GLU A 84 2.87 -3.13 16.37
CA GLU A 84 3.36 -3.31 17.74
C GLU A 84 3.89 -1.95 18.26
N ILE A 85 3.00 -1.18 18.91
CA ILE A 85 3.30 0.08 19.63
C ILE A 85 3.34 -0.21 21.13
#